data_AF-A0A4R8RXA9-F1
#
_entry.id   AF-A0A4R8RXA9-F1
#
_cell.length_a   1.000
_cell.length_b   1.000
_cell.length_c   1.000
_cell.angle_alpha   90.00
_cell.angle_beta   90.00
_cell.angle_gamma   90.00
#
_symmetry.space_group_name_H-M   'P 1'
#
loop_
_entity.id
_entity.type
_entity.pdbx_description
1 polymer ?
#
loop_
_entity_poly.entity_id
_entity_poly.type
_entity_poly.pdbx_seq_one_letter_code
_entity_poly.pdbx_strand_id
1 'polypeptide(L)'
;MSRALDKSVIAALKQGDHEKIFNDISGILVKQQDDRLLEIEILGSGHTIDPDENFLRDDNAVAVPKLRLVQAFIVARDMLQKHLVNKSAEASKLWLATGAMLLMDPEHLTAANTRKRLLQAELSSGGETLPVLMREKC
;
A
#
# COMPACT_ATOMS: atom_id res chain seq x y z
N MET A 1 -21.88 15.58 5.98
CA MET A 1 -21.41 16.90 5.48
C MET A 1 -20.38 16.67 4.39
N SER A 2 -20.73 16.90 3.12
CA SER A 2 -19.77 16.84 2.01
C SER A 2 -18.97 18.15 2.02
N ARG A 3 -17.73 18.11 2.50
CA ARG A 3 -16.78 19.21 2.27
C ARG A 3 -16.30 19.07 0.83
N ALA A 4 -16.54 20.09 0.01
CA ALA A 4 -15.93 20.16 -1.30
C ALA A 4 -14.41 20.07 -1.13
N LEU A 5 -13.78 19.18 -1.89
CA LEU A 5 -12.31 19.08 -1.92
C LEU A 5 -11.72 20.39 -2.44
N ASP A 6 -10.63 20.85 -1.81
CA ASP A 6 -9.90 22.01 -2.29
C ASP A 6 -9.43 21.81 -3.73
N LYS A 7 -9.53 22.86 -4.55
CA LYS A 7 -9.17 22.80 -5.97
C LYS A 7 -7.72 22.35 -6.19
N SER A 8 -6.82 22.73 -5.27
CA SER A 8 -5.42 22.31 -5.27
C SER A 8 -5.25 20.81 -5.06
N VAL A 9 -6.02 20.21 -4.14
CA VAL A 9 -6.01 18.76 -3.90
C VAL A 9 -6.55 18.01 -5.10
N ILE A 10 -7.64 18.50 -5.72
CA ILE A 10 -8.18 17.91 -6.95
C ILE A 10 -7.16 17.94 -8.08
N ALA A 11 -6.46 19.07 -8.25
CA ALA A 11 -5.42 19.20 -9.27
C ALA A 11 -4.27 18.22 -9.01
N ALA A 12 -3.81 18.12 -7.76
CA ALA A 12 -2.74 17.21 -7.37
C ALA A 12 -3.11 15.73 -7.56
N LEU A 13 -4.37 15.36 -7.25
CA LEU A 13 -4.88 14.01 -7.50
C LEU A 13 -4.99 13.67 -9.00
N LYS A 14 -5.10 14.65 -9.90
CA LYS A 14 -5.12 14.43 -11.35
C LYS A 14 -3.74 14.40 -11.98
N GLN A 15 -2.71 14.76 -11.23
CA GLN A 15 -1.32 14.83 -11.70
C GLN A 15 -0.49 13.69 -11.09
N GLY A 16 0.66 13.43 -11.70
CA GLY A 16 1.60 12.39 -11.27
C GLY A 16 1.31 11.02 -11.87
N ASP A 17 2.34 10.20 -11.94
CA ASP A 17 2.23 8.79 -12.31
C ASP A 17 1.76 7.99 -11.08
N HIS A 18 0.45 7.75 -11.01
CA HIS A 18 -0.15 7.03 -9.88
C HIS A 18 0.33 5.59 -9.78
N GLU A 19 0.68 4.96 -10.91
CA GLU A 19 1.20 3.60 -10.93
C GLU A 19 2.61 3.55 -10.34
N LYS A 20 3.49 4.50 -10.70
CA LYS A 20 4.80 4.66 -10.06
C LYS A 20 4.65 4.92 -8.56
N ILE A 21 3.78 5.84 -8.16
CA ILE A 21 3.54 6.16 -6.74
C ILE A 21 3.06 4.92 -5.98
N PHE A 22 2.12 4.19 -6.56
CA PHE A 22 1.65 2.93 -6.00
C PHE A 22 2.77 1.91 -5.83
N ASN A 23 3.58 1.69 -6.87
CA ASN A 23 4.69 0.73 -6.83
C ASN A 23 5.75 1.12 -5.79
N ASP A 24 6.06 2.41 -5.68
CA ASP A 24 7.02 2.93 -4.69
C ASP A 24 6.50 2.71 -3.26
N ILE A 25 5.28 3.16 -2.96
CA ILE A 25 4.70 3.05 -1.60
C ILE A 25 4.45 1.60 -1.19
N SER A 26 3.84 0.79 -2.06
CA SER A 26 3.56 -0.61 -1.74
C SER A 26 4.84 -1.46 -1.67
N GLY A 27 5.86 -1.10 -2.46
CA GLY A 27 7.16 -1.77 -2.44
C GLY A 27 7.88 -1.68 -1.10
N ILE A 28 7.71 -0.56 -0.37
CA ILE A 28 8.26 -0.38 0.98
C ILE A 28 7.69 -1.43 1.95
N LEU A 29 6.39 -1.73 1.84
CA LEU A 29 5.69 -2.62 2.76
C LEU A 29 6.01 -4.09 2.54
N VAL A 30 6.45 -4.46 1.33
CA VAL A 30 6.71 -5.87 0.96
C VAL A 30 8.20 -6.20 0.98
N LYS A 31 9.08 -5.22 0.80
CA LYS A 31 10.54 -5.42 0.83
C LYS A 31 11.12 -5.00 2.18
N GLN A 32 11.10 -5.91 3.14
CA GLN A 32 11.91 -5.76 4.35
C GLN A 32 13.39 -5.89 3.99
N GLN A 33 14.21 -4.92 4.43
CA GLN A 33 15.66 -4.93 4.21
C GLN A 33 16.40 -5.70 5.32
N ASP A 34 15.78 -5.85 6.49
CA ASP A 34 16.28 -6.56 7.66
C ASP A 34 15.10 -7.03 8.54
N ASP A 35 15.42 -7.66 9.68
CA ASP A 35 14.44 -8.19 10.65
C ASP A 35 13.84 -7.09 11.58
N ARG A 36 14.07 -5.80 11.31
CA ARG A 36 13.53 -4.72 12.14
C ARG A 36 12.12 -4.35 11.71
N LEU A 37 11.32 -3.91 12.68
CA LEU A 37 10.01 -3.33 12.41
C LEU A 37 10.19 -2.03 11.60
N LEU A 38 9.38 -1.88 10.55
CA LEU A 38 9.33 -0.65 9.76
C LEU A 38 8.56 0.42 10.54
N GLU A 39 9.21 1.55 10.81
CA GLU A 39 8.54 2.71 11.39
C GLU A 39 7.92 3.55 10.28
N ILE A 40 6.64 3.89 10.41
CA ILE A 40 5.91 4.63 9.36
C ILE A 40 5.33 5.90 9.95
N GLU A 41 5.68 7.05 9.34
CA GLU A 41 5.10 8.34 9.63
C GLU A 41 4.27 8.84 8.44
N ILE A 42 3.09 9.40 8.70
CA ILE A 42 2.25 10.00 7.66
C ILE A 42 2.39 11.53 7.70
N LEU A 43 3.04 12.08 6.69
CA LEU A 43 3.30 13.51 6.60
C LEU A 43 2.04 14.29 6.18
N GLY A 44 1.73 15.32 6.97
CA GLY A 44 0.67 16.29 6.67
C GLY A 44 1.06 17.27 5.55
N SER A 45 0.11 18.11 5.13
CA SER A 45 0.31 19.07 4.03
C SER A 45 1.35 20.17 4.30
N GLY A 46 1.77 20.36 5.56
CA GLY A 46 2.83 21.31 5.91
C GLY A 46 4.25 20.79 5.65
N HIS A 47 4.41 19.51 5.30
CA HIS A 47 5.70 18.84 5.14
C HIS A 47 5.86 18.49 3.66
N THR A 48 6.41 19.42 2.89
CA THR A 48 6.66 19.23 1.46
C THR A 48 7.95 18.45 1.27
N ILE A 49 7.87 17.35 0.52
CA ILE A 49 9.05 16.62 0.03
C ILE A 49 9.32 16.99 -1.43
N ASP A 50 10.46 16.57 -1.97
CA ASP A 50 10.80 16.80 -3.37
C ASP A 50 9.67 16.25 -4.30
N PRO A 51 9.25 16.99 -5.34
CA PRO A 51 8.23 16.53 -6.28
C PRO A 51 8.53 15.18 -6.95
N ASP A 52 9.81 14.82 -7.10
CA ASP A 52 10.24 13.55 -7.68
C ASP A 52 10.31 12.41 -6.65
N GLU A 53 10.20 12.74 -5.36
CA GLU A 53 10.14 11.79 -4.26
C GLU A 53 8.69 11.46 -3.85
N ASN A 54 8.49 10.20 -3.49
CA ASN A 54 7.19 9.68 -3.04
C ASN A 54 7.14 9.40 -1.54
N PHE A 55 8.30 9.31 -0.89
CA PHE A 55 8.49 9.11 0.54
C PHE A 55 9.91 9.52 0.93
N LEU A 56 10.12 9.84 2.20
CA LEU A 56 11.46 9.97 2.79
C LEU A 56 11.82 8.68 3.50
N ARG A 57 13.10 8.32 3.49
CA ARG A 57 13.60 7.17 4.24
C ARG A 57 14.81 7.55 5.06
N ASP A 58 14.74 7.26 6.34
CA ASP A 58 15.85 7.31 7.27
C ASP A 58 15.99 5.93 7.92
N ASP A 59 16.93 5.13 7.42
CA ASP A 59 17.16 3.75 7.85
C ASP A 59 15.89 2.85 7.76
N ASN A 60 15.34 2.40 8.91
CA ASN A 60 14.09 1.62 9.00
C ASN A 60 12.83 2.48 9.17
N ALA A 61 12.96 3.80 9.24
CA ALA A 61 11.86 4.74 9.29
C ALA A 61 11.53 5.30 7.91
N VAL A 62 10.24 5.36 7.59
CA VAL A 62 9.73 5.89 6.32
C VAL A 62 8.63 6.90 6.59
N ALA A 63 8.77 8.07 6.00
CA ALA A 63 7.76 9.12 6.05
C ALA A 63 7.03 9.25 4.70
N VAL A 64 5.72 9.03 4.70
CA VAL A 64 4.88 9.04 3.48
C VAL A 64 3.94 10.25 3.50
N PRO A 65 3.99 11.14 2.49
CA PRO A 65 3.00 12.20 2.35
C PRO A 65 1.60 11.64 2.18
N LYS A 66 0.64 12.19 2.94
CA LYS A 66 -0.77 11.76 2.88
C LYS A 66 -1.35 11.78 1.46
N LEU A 67 -0.96 12.75 0.64
CA LEU A 67 -1.40 12.83 -0.76
C LEU A 67 -0.93 11.61 -1.58
N ARG A 68 0.34 11.21 -1.43
CA ARG A 68 0.92 10.06 -2.12
C ARG A 68 0.27 8.76 -1.67
N LEU A 69 -0.04 8.63 -0.38
CA LEU A 69 -0.79 7.50 0.16
C LEU A 69 -2.20 7.39 -0.46
N VAL A 70 -2.91 8.51 -0.61
CA VAL A 70 -4.22 8.52 -1.27
C VAL A 70 -4.11 8.13 -2.75
N GLN A 71 -3.10 8.63 -3.47
CA GLN A 71 -2.86 8.25 -4.86
C GLN A 71 -2.57 6.74 -5.00
N ALA A 72 -1.72 6.19 -4.12
CA ALA A 72 -1.46 4.75 -4.06
C ALA A 72 -2.73 3.94 -3.75
N PHE A 73 -3.56 4.41 -2.83
CA PHE A 73 -4.83 3.77 -2.47
C PHE A 73 -5.80 3.68 -3.66
N ILE A 74 -5.88 4.71 -4.49
CA ILE A 74 -6.77 4.72 -5.67
C ILE A 74 -6.41 3.57 -6.62
N VAL A 75 -5.12 3.41 -6.94
CA VAL A 75 -4.62 2.33 -7.79
C VAL A 75 -4.86 0.96 -7.14
N ALA A 76 -4.53 0.83 -5.85
CA ALA A 76 -4.70 -0.41 -5.11
C ALA A 76 -6.16 -0.87 -5.07
N ARG A 77 -7.09 0.08 -4.87
CA ARG A 77 -8.54 -0.18 -4.86
C ARG A 77 -9.03 -0.66 -6.21
N ASP A 78 -8.62 -0.02 -7.31
CA ASP A 78 -8.98 -0.45 -8.67
C ASP A 78 -8.46 -1.87 -8.96
N MET A 79 -7.21 -2.18 -8.57
CA MET A 79 -6.65 -3.52 -8.69
C MET A 79 -7.46 -4.57 -7.91
N LEU A 80 -7.78 -4.30 -6.64
CA LEU A 80 -8.57 -5.22 -5.83
C LEU A 80 -9.97 -5.41 -6.41
N GLN A 81 -10.62 -4.34 -6.88
CA GLN A 81 -11.94 -4.42 -7.51
C GLN A 81 -11.92 -5.28 -8.78
N LYS A 82 -10.94 -5.07 -9.66
CA LYS A 82 -10.75 -5.90 -10.86
C LYS A 82 -10.53 -7.37 -10.52
N HIS A 83 -9.76 -7.66 -9.47
CA HIS A 83 -9.58 -9.03 -9.00
C HIS A 83 -10.87 -9.64 -8.45
N LEU A 84 -11.67 -8.89 -7.69
CA LEU A 84 -12.95 -9.40 -7.17
C LEU A 84 -13.94 -9.76 -8.28
N VAL A 85 -13.90 -9.07 -9.42
CA VAL A 85 -14.76 -9.36 -10.57
C VAL A 85 -14.20 -10.51 -11.42
N ASN A 86 -12.90 -10.46 -11.77
CA ASN A 86 -12.32 -11.33 -12.80
C ASN A 86 -11.40 -12.43 -12.27
N LYS A 87 -11.04 -12.42 -10.98
CA LYS A 87 -10.04 -13.29 -10.34
C LYS A 87 -8.69 -13.36 -11.07
N SER A 88 -8.33 -12.31 -11.81
CA SER A 88 -7.23 -12.34 -12.78
C SER A 88 -5.90 -11.78 -12.27
N ALA A 89 -5.89 -11.10 -11.12
CA ALA A 89 -4.67 -10.51 -10.57
C ALA A 89 -3.74 -11.59 -10.00
N GLU A 90 -2.45 -11.44 -10.32
CA GLU A 90 -1.36 -12.23 -9.75
C GLU A 90 -1.26 -12.00 -8.23
N ALA A 91 -0.90 -13.05 -7.47
CA ALA A 91 -0.80 -13.00 -6.01
C ALA A 91 0.15 -11.88 -5.52
N SER A 92 1.30 -11.72 -6.18
CA SER A 92 2.29 -10.65 -5.90
C SER A 92 1.68 -9.24 -5.96
N LYS A 93 0.84 -8.97 -6.97
CA LYS A 93 0.14 -7.68 -7.12
C LYS A 93 -0.93 -7.48 -6.06
N LEU A 94 -1.61 -8.55 -5.64
CA LEU A 94 -2.60 -8.47 -4.56
C LEU A 94 -1.95 -8.21 -3.20
N TRP A 95 -0.76 -8.75 -2.95
CA TRP A 95 0.01 -8.44 -1.75
C TRP A 95 0.35 -6.95 -1.66
N LEU A 96 0.83 -6.36 -2.76
CA LEU A 96 1.13 -4.93 -2.86
C LEU A 96 -0.13 -4.07 -2.71
N ALA A 97 -1.20 -4.41 -3.44
CA ALA A 97 -2.46 -3.67 -3.40
C ALA A 97 -3.09 -3.68 -2.00
N THR A 98 -3.23 -4.86 -1.40
CA THR A 98 -3.81 -4.97 -0.06
C THR A 98 -2.93 -4.31 1.01
N GLY A 99 -1.60 -4.34 0.87
CA GLY A 99 -0.69 -3.62 1.77
C GLY A 99 -0.91 -2.11 1.74
N ALA A 100 -0.94 -1.50 0.55
CA ALA A 100 -1.23 -0.08 0.40
C ALA A 100 -2.62 0.30 0.93
N MET A 101 -3.62 -0.57 0.73
CA MET A 101 -4.96 -0.35 1.27
C MET A 101 -5.00 -0.39 2.81
N LEU A 102 -4.32 -1.35 3.42
CA LEU A 102 -4.28 -1.50 4.88
C LEU A 102 -3.43 -0.42 5.55
N LEU A 103 -2.41 0.11 4.86
CA LEU A 103 -1.67 1.28 5.36
C LEU A 103 -2.56 2.54 5.41
N MET A 104 -3.44 2.71 4.43
CA MET A 104 -4.40 3.84 4.40
C MET A 104 -5.57 3.63 5.37
N ASP A 105 -6.08 2.41 5.46
CA ASP A 105 -7.23 2.01 6.27
C ASP A 105 -7.01 0.60 6.84
N PRO A 106 -6.52 0.48 8.09
CA PRO A 106 -6.25 -0.82 8.71
C PRO A 106 -7.54 -1.62 8.98
N GLU A 107 -8.70 -0.97 8.98
CA GLU A 107 -10.01 -1.61 9.18
C GLU A 107 -10.63 -2.10 7.86
N HIS A 108 -9.91 -2.03 6.74
CA HIS A 108 -10.41 -2.44 5.44
C HIS A 108 -10.55 -3.97 5.32
N LEU A 109 -11.65 -4.51 5.85
CA LEU A 109 -11.92 -5.96 6.00
C LEU A 109 -11.76 -6.76 4.71
N THR A 110 -12.14 -6.20 3.55
CA THR A 110 -12.00 -6.90 2.26
C THR A 110 -10.53 -7.10 1.88
N ALA A 111 -9.65 -6.16 2.23
CA ALA A 111 -8.23 -6.26 1.96
C ALA A 111 -7.59 -7.29 2.90
N ALA A 112 -7.87 -7.20 4.20
CA ALA A 112 -7.42 -8.17 5.20
C ALA A 112 -7.88 -9.61 4.88
N ASN A 113 -9.16 -9.80 4.52
CA ASN A 113 -9.68 -11.12 4.14
C ASN A 113 -9.08 -11.63 2.82
N THR A 114 -8.72 -10.73 1.89
CA THR A 114 -7.99 -11.13 0.67
C THR A 114 -6.61 -11.65 1.02
N ARG A 115 -5.85 -10.97 1.89
CA ARG A 115 -4.55 -11.45 2.40
C ARG A 115 -4.68 -12.80 3.10
N LYS A 116 -5.70 -12.98 3.94
CA LYS A 116 -5.98 -14.28 4.59
C LYS A 116 -6.15 -15.41 3.56
N ARG A 117 -6.85 -15.17 2.45
CA ARG A 117 -7.01 -16.16 1.37
C ARG A 117 -5.70 -16.44 0.64
N LEU A 118 -4.87 -15.42 0.40
CA LEU A 118 -3.54 -15.57 -0.18
C LEU A 118 -2.65 -16.46 0.70
N LEU A 119 -2.61 -16.19 2.02
CA LEU A 119 -1.90 -17.03 2.98
C LEU A 119 -2.39 -18.47 2.96
N GLN A 120 -3.71 -18.66 2.99
CA GLN A 120 -4.28 -20.01 2.94
C GLN A 120 -3.88 -20.77 1.66
N ALA A 121 -3.84 -20.09 0.52
CA ALA A 121 -3.41 -20.68 -0.74
C ALA A 121 -1.92 -21.07 -0.72
N GLU A 122 -1.06 -20.22 -0.18
CA GLU A 122 0.39 -20.48 -0.05
C GLU A 122 0.72 -21.56 0.99
N LEU A 123 -0.02 -21.62 2.10
CA LEU A 123 0.11 -22.70 3.08
C LEU A 123 -0.36 -24.05 2.52
N SER A 124 -1.41 -24.03 1.68
CA SER A 124 -1.95 -25.25 1.06
C SER A 124 -1.05 -25.81 -0.05
N SER A 125 -0.16 -25.00 -0.63
CA SER A 125 0.80 -25.47 -1.64
C SER A 125 2.01 -26.20 -1.03
N GLY A 126 2.06 -26.37 0.29
CA GLY A 126 3.08 -27.17 0.99
C GLY A 126 4.42 -26.46 1.21
N GLY A 127 4.46 -25.13 1.09
CA GLY A 127 5.65 -24.33 1.37
C GLY A 127 5.97 -24.21 2.86
N GLU A 128 7.17 -23.72 3.18
CA GLU A 128 7.53 -23.40 4.56
C GLU A 128 6.62 -22.32 5.13
N THR A 129 5.91 -22.64 6.20
CA THR A 129 4.84 -21.80 6.76
C THR A 129 5.38 -20.63 7.59
N LEU A 130 6.51 -20.84 8.27
CA LEU A 130 7.09 -19.87 9.19
C LEU A 130 7.56 -18.59 8.48
N PRO A 131 8.33 -18.64 7.37
CA PRO A 131 8.77 -17.43 6.68
C PRO A 131 7.60 -16.61 6.13
N VAL A 132 6.57 -17.27 5.62
CA VAL A 132 5.36 -16.63 5.06
C VAL A 132 4.59 -15.89 6.16
N LEU A 133 4.42 -16.51 7.33
CA LEU A 133 3.74 -15.89 8.46
C LEU A 133 4.58 -14.78 9.12
N MET A 134 5.90 -14.90 9.13
CA MET A 134 6.78 -13.86 9.69
C MET A 134 6.76 -12.59 8.84
N ARG A 135 6.66 -12.70 7.51
CA ARG A 135 6.48 -11.53 6.63
C ARG A 135 5.20 -10.75 6.89
N GLU A 136 4.14 -11.41 7.33
CA GLU A 136 2.86 -10.75 7.65
C GLU A 136 2.83 -10.11 9.04
N LYS A 137 3.77 -10.45 9.91
CA LYS A 137 3.71 -10.01 11.30
C LYS A 137 4.04 -8.54 11.52
N CYS A 138 4.46 -7.82 10.47
CA CYS A 138 4.91 -6.42 10.44
C CYS A 138 5.69 -6.03 11.68
#